data_AF-A0A8T3TZZ8-F1
#
_entry.id   AF-A0A8T3TZZ8-F1
#
_cell.length_a   1.000
_cell.length_b   1.000
_cell.length_c   1.000
_cell.angle_alpha   90.00
_cell.angle_beta   90.00
_cell.angle_gamma   90.00
#
_symmetry.space_group_name_H-M   'P 1'
#
loop_
_entity.id
_entity.type
_entity.pdbx_description
1 polymer ?
#
loop_
_entity_poly.entity_id
_entity_poly.type
_entity_poly.pdbx_seq_one_letter_code
_entity_poly.pdbx_strand_id
1 'polypeptide(L)'
;LQAVVGNDAVVEAIVSLPATEWPADAEIVALMHEALRAADPDATSVPMMITPGTDAKALAQLGIPCYGFAPLRLEPDFPFLELFHGHDERLPVSALSFGLPVLAEVVARYVARE
;
A
#
# COMPACT_ATOMS: atom_id res chain seq x y z
N LEU A 1 -3.56 0.16 28.48
CA LEU A 1 -4.85 0.87 28.54
C LEU A 1 -5.61 0.58 29.83
N GLN A 2 -5.96 -0.67 30.16
CA GLN A 2 -6.62 -0.97 31.44
C GLN A 2 -5.86 -0.44 32.66
N ALA A 3 -4.54 -0.66 32.72
CA ALA A 3 -3.68 -0.14 33.79
C ALA A 3 -3.64 1.41 33.87
N VAL A 4 -4.02 2.11 32.79
CA VAL A 4 -4.08 3.58 32.74
C VAL A 4 -5.41 4.09 33.29
N VAL A 5 -6.52 3.40 33.02
CA VAL A 5 -7.87 3.81 33.44
C VAL A 5 -8.33 3.21 34.76
N GLY A 6 -7.59 2.26 35.34
CA GLY A 6 -7.92 1.67 36.63
C GLY A 6 -9.28 0.98 36.63
N ASN A 7 -10.13 1.32 37.61
CA ASN A 7 -11.49 0.78 37.75
C ASN A 7 -12.57 1.71 37.19
N ASP A 8 -12.20 2.85 36.61
CA ASP A 8 -13.16 3.85 36.11
C ASP A 8 -13.81 3.42 34.79
N ALA A 9 -13.18 2.49 34.06
CA ALA A 9 -13.71 1.90 32.83
C ALA A 9 -13.19 0.46 32.62
N VAL A 10 -13.95 -0.34 31.88
CA VAL A 10 -13.53 -1.65 31.38
C VAL A 10 -13.01 -1.48 29.95
N VAL A 11 -11.78 -1.93 29.69
CA VAL A 11 -11.17 -1.92 28.36
C VAL A 11 -11.26 -3.32 27.76
N GLU A 12 -11.99 -3.43 26.64
CA GLU A 12 -12.06 -4.64 25.83
C GLU A 12 -11.40 -4.40 24.48
N ALA A 13 -10.48 -5.28 24.08
CA ALA A 13 -9.90 -5.25 22.75
C ALA A 13 -10.81 -6.04 21.79
N ILE A 14 -11.52 -5.32 20.90
CA ILE A 14 -12.41 -5.95 19.91
C ILE A 14 -11.62 -6.50 18.72
N VAL A 15 -10.61 -5.76 18.26
CA VAL A 15 -9.72 -6.15 17.16
C VAL A 15 -8.29 -5.80 17.52
N SER A 16 -7.39 -6.76 17.36
CA SER A 16 -5.95 -6.55 17.47
C SER A 16 -5.25 -7.32 16.37
N LEU A 17 -4.50 -6.60 15.54
CA LEU A 17 -3.77 -7.17 14.42
C LEU A 17 -2.30 -6.73 14.49
N PRO A 18 -1.33 -7.61 14.18
CA PRO A 18 0.09 -7.30 14.33
C PRO A 18 0.53 -6.23 13.32
N ALA A 19 1.68 -5.60 13.60
CA ALA A 19 2.45 -4.92 12.56
C ALA A 19 2.95 -5.95 11.55
N THR A 20 3.10 -5.54 10.29
CA THR A 20 3.53 -6.43 9.21
C THR A 20 4.63 -5.77 8.42
N GLU A 21 5.67 -6.54 8.13
CA GLU A 21 6.76 -6.16 7.23
C GLU A 21 7.12 -7.36 6.36
N TRP A 22 7.61 -7.09 5.16
CA TRP A 22 8.07 -8.09 4.21
C TRP A 22 9.34 -7.59 3.51
N PRO A 23 10.22 -8.48 3.01
CA PRO A 23 11.50 -8.10 2.42
C PRO A 23 11.34 -7.13 1.25
N ALA A 24 12.11 -6.03 1.26
CA ALA A 24 12.07 -5.02 0.20
C ALA A 24 12.73 -5.47 -1.11
N ASP A 25 13.46 -6.59 -1.09
CA ASP A 25 14.14 -7.21 -2.22
C ASP A 25 13.35 -8.39 -2.82
N ALA A 26 12.08 -8.55 -2.45
CA ALA A 26 11.23 -9.57 -3.03
C ALA A 26 11.03 -9.36 -4.55
N GLU A 27 10.87 -10.48 -5.27
CA GLU A 27 10.73 -10.48 -6.73
C GLU A 27 9.60 -9.56 -7.23
N ILE A 28 8.45 -9.55 -6.55
CA ILE A 28 7.33 -8.68 -6.93
C ILE A 28 7.69 -7.19 -6.81
N VAL A 29 8.55 -6.82 -5.86
CA VAL A 29 9.03 -5.43 -5.70
C VAL A 29 9.97 -5.07 -6.86
N ALA A 30 10.81 -6.00 -7.32
CA ALA A 30 11.63 -5.80 -8.52
C ALA A 30 10.75 -5.58 -9.77
N LEU A 31 9.68 -6.36 -9.94
CA LEU A 31 8.71 -6.16 -11.02
C LEU A 31 8.01 -4.80 -10.95
N MET A 32 7.62 -4.35 -9.75
CA MET A 32 7.05 -3.01 -9.55
C MET A 32 8.01 -1.90 -9.99
N HIS A 33 9.28 -2.01 -9.63
CA HIS A 33 10.32 -1.05 -10.02
C HIS A 33 10.54 -1.03 -11.53
N GLU A 34 10.63 -2.19 -12.17
CA GLU A 34 10.81 -2.30 -13.61
C GLU A 34 9.61 -1.74 -14.39
N ALA A 35 8.39 -2.08 -13.98
CA ALA A 35 7.17 -1.58 -14.63
C ALA A 35 7.03 -0.06 -14.49
N LEU A 36 7.35 0.50 -13.31
CA LEU A 36 7.38 1.94 -13.12
C LEU A 36 8.39 2.62 -14.05
N ARG A 37 9.62 2.10 -14.12
CA ARG A 37 10.67 2.66 -14.98
C ARG A 37 10.39 2.52 -16.47
N ALA A 38 9.69 1.46 -16.88
CA ALA A 38 9.26 1.29 -18.26
C ALA A 38 8.21 2.34 -18.66
N ALA A 39 7.32 2.69 -17.74
CA ALA A 39 6.29 3.72 -17.94
C ALA A 39 6.80 5.15 -17.78
N ASP A 40 7.81 5.36 -16.93
CA ASP A 40 8.47 6.64 -16.67
C ASP A 40 9.97 6.42 -16.42
N PRO A 41 10.85 6.66 -17.41
CA PRO A 41 12.29 6.43 -17.29
C PRO A 41 12.98 7.23 -16.18
N ASP A 42 12.40 8.34 -15.74
CA ASP A 42 12.93 9.21 -14.69
C ASP A 42 12.40 8.83 -13.29
N ALA A 43 11.45 7.90 -13.20
CA ALA A 43 10.86 7.47 -11.94
C ALA A 43 11.86 6.72 -11.04
N THR A 44 11.87 7.09 -9.76
CA THR A 44 12.61 6.39 -8.70
C THR A 44 11.63 5.77 -7.72
N SER A 45 11.60 4.44 -7.62
CA SER A 45 10.75 3.75 -6.65
C SER A 45 11.38 3.77 -5.25
N VAL A 46 10.61 4.13 -4.23
CA VAL A 46 11.06 4.13 -2.83
C VAL A 46 10.11 3.27 -2.00
N PRO A 47 10.62 2.26 -1.26
CA PRO A 47 9.79 1.52 -0.31
C PRO A 47 9.25 2.43 0.78
N MET A 48 7.95 2.30 1.07
CA MET A 48 7.27 3.09 2.09
C MET A 48 6.53 2.17 3.06
N MET A 49 6.74 2.40 4.36
CA MET A 49 5.89 1.84 5.40
C MET A 49 4.82 2.86 5.78
N ILE A 50 3.61 2.38 6.04
CA ILE A 50 2.47 3.21 6.43
C ILE A 50 1.95 2.78 7.79
N THR A 51 1.49 3.74 8.58
CA THR A 51 0.86 3.50 9.90
C THR A 51 -0.62 3.07 9.86
N PRO A 52 -1.43 3.31 8.80
CA PRO A 52 -2.80 2.82 8.72
C PRO A 52 -2.92 1.29 8.75
N GLY A 53 -4.12 0.82 9.11
CA GLY A 53 -4.49 -0.59 8.96
C GLY A 53 -4.81 -0.93 7.51
N THR A 54 -4.34 -2.10 7.05
CA THR A 54 -4.67 -2.65 5.72
C THR A 54 -4.97 -4.14 5.84
N ASP A 55 -5.60 -4.71 4.81
CA ASP A 55 -5.88 -6.15 4.73
C ASP A 55 -4.61 -7.02 4.74
N ALA A 56 -3.44 -6.43 4.49
CA ALA A 56 -2.13 -7.09 4.64
C ALA A 56 -1.98 -7.75 6.02
N LYS A 57 -2.57 -7.14 7.07
CA LYS A 57 -2.52 -7.68 8.43
C LYS A 57 -3.27 -9.00 8.58
N ALA A 58 -4.40 -9.15 7.90
CA ALA A 58 -5.16 -10.40 7.88
C ALA A 58 -4.45 -11.45 7.02
N LEU A 59 -3.95 -11.06 5.83
CA LEU A 59 -3.21 -11.94 4.94
C LEU A 59 -1.91 -12.46 5.57
N ALA A 60 -1.23 -11.65 6.38
CA ALA A 60 -0.02 -12.05 7.08
C ALA A 60 -0.26 -13.20 8.08
N GLN A 61 -1.45 -13.30 8.67
CA GLN A 61 -1.80 -14.43 9.55
C GLN A 61 -1.88 -15.76 8.79
N LEU A 62 -2.09 -15.71 7.48
CA LEU A 62 -2.07 -16.85 6.58
C LEU A 62 -0.68 -17.11 5.97
N GLY A 63 0.33 -16.33 6.36
CA GLY A 63 1.68 -16.41 5.80
C GLY A 63 1.80 -15.87 4.38
N ILE A 64 0.85 -15.06 3.92
CA ILE A 64 0.85 -14.50 2.56
C ILE A 64 1.56 -13.12 2.59
N PRO A 65 2.69 -12.97 1.86
CA PRO A 65 3.31 -11.66 1.69
C PRO A 65 2.41 -10.69 0.96
N CYS A 66 2.32 -9.46 1.45
CA CYS A 66 1.46 -8.43 0.88
C CYS A 66 2.24 -7.13 0.70
N TYR A 67 2.21 -6.60 -0.52
CA TYR A 67 2.90 -5.38 -0.93
C TYR A 67 1.85 -4.41 -1.50
N GLY A 68 1.78 -3.20 -0.95
CA GLY A 68 0.92 -2.15 -1.47
C GLY A 68 1.54 -1.50 -2.70
N PHE A 69 0.78 -1.34 -3.78
CA PHE A 69 1.25 -0.72 -5.01
C PHE A 69 0.13 0.04 -5.71
N ALA A 70 0.27 1.36 -5.77
CA ALA A 70 -0.65 2.27 -6.46
C ALA A 70 0.20 3.26 -7.29
N PRO A 71 0.58 2.92 -8.54
CA PRO A 71 1.50 3.71 -9.36
C PRO A 71 0.80 4.94 -9.96
N LEU A 72 0.26 5.80 -9.10
CA LEU A 72 -0.47 7.01 -9.50
C LEU A 72 0.50 8.13 -9.83
N ARG A 73 0.43 8.67 -11.04
CA ARG A 73 1.18 9.87 -11.41
C ARG A 73 0.38 11.11 -11.00
N LEU A 74 0.88 11.79 -9.98
CA LEU A 74 0.24 12.95 -9.35
C LEU A 74 1.13 14.18 -9.49
N GLU A 75 0.51 15.36 -9.49
CA GLU A 75 1.25 16.62 -9.40
C GLU A 75 1.95 16.72 -8.03
N PRO A 76 3.11 17.40 -7.93
CA PRO A 76 3.91 17.46 -6.69
C PRO A 76 3.13 17.92 -5.45
N ASP A 77 2.20 18.86 -5.62
CA ASP A 77 1.42 19.45 -4.54
C ASP A 77 0.05 18.77 -4.35
N PHE A 78 -0.18 17.61 -4.98
CA PHE A 78 -1.44 16.89 -4.83
C PHE A 78 -1.53 16.28 -3.41
N PRO A 79 -2.59 16.56 -2.63
CA PRO A 79 -2.66 16.19 -1.21
C PRO A 79 -3.07 14.72 -0.99
N PHE A 80 -2.34 13.77 -1.59
CA PHE A 80 -2.76 12.38 -1.74
C PHE A 80 -3.20 11.71 -0.42
N LEU A 81 -2.36 11.80 0.62
CA LEU A 81 -2.65 11.17 1.92
C LEU A 81 -3.78 11.85 2.69
N GLU A 82 -3.99 13.16 2.48
CA GLU A 82 -5.03 13.93 3.17
C GLU A 82 -6.43 13.61 2.63
N LEU A 83 -6.52 13.12 1.40
CA LEU A 83 -7.79 12.78 0.77
C LEU A 83 -8.38 11.47 1.29
N PHE A 84 -7.61 10.64 1.99
CA PHE A 84 -8.07 9.34 2.47
C PHE A 84 -9.20 9.52 3.49
N HIS A 85 -10.39 8.96 3.20
CA HIS A 85 -11.60 9.11 4.02
C HIS A 85 -12.12 10.55 4.13
N GLY A 86 -11.63 11.46 3.27
CA GLY A 86 -12.12 12.83 3.21
C GLY A 86 -13.50 12.93 2.57
N HIS A 87 -14.25 13.99 2.90
CA HIS A 87 -15.54 14.24 2.23
C HIS A 87 -15.39 14.46 0.71
N ASP A 88 -14.22 14.94 0.30
CA ASP A 88 -13.83 15.24 -1.08
C ASP A 88 -12.70 14.30 -1.54
N GLU A 89 -12.79 13.02 -1.16
CA GLU A 89 -11.88 11.98 -1.65
C GLU A 89 -11.96 11.88 -3.17
N ARG A 90 -10.83 12.06 -3.85
CA ARG A 90 -10.76 12.07 -5.32
C ARG A 90 -9.37 11.79 -5.84
N LEU A 91 -9.29 11.44 -7.12
CA LEU A 91 -8.06 11.35 -7.88
C LEU A 91 -8.26 11.96 -9.29
N PRO A 92 -7.20 12.53 -9.90
CA PRO A 92 -7.25 12.89 -11.31
C PRO A 92 -7.44 11.64 -12.17
N VAL A 93 -8.30 11.71 -13.18
CA VAL A 93 -8.48 10.61 -14.14
C VAL A 93 -7.15 10.27 -14.83
N SER A 94 -6.30 11.27 -15.08
CA SER A 94 -4.96 11.08 -15.64
C SER A 94 -4.06 10.18 -14.78
N ALA A 95 -4.21 10.21 -13.46
CA ALA A 95 -3.45 9.36 -12.55
C ALA A 95 -3.85 7.88 -12.72
N LEU A 96 -5.14 7.61 -12.91
CA LEU A 96 -5.65 6.26 -13.19
C LEU A 96 -5.26 5.80 -14.61
N SER A 97 -5.36 6.68 -15.60
CA SER A 97 -4.95 6.38 -16.99
C SER A 97 -3.48 6.01 -17.09
N PHE A 98 -2.63 6.58 -16.23
CA PHE A 98 -1.22 6.20 -16.12
C PHE A 98 -1.03 4.92 -15.29
N GLY A 99 -1.61 4.86 -14.09
CA GLY A 99 -1.26 3.82 -13.11
C GLY A 99 -1.89 2.45 -13.38
N LEU A 100 -3.10 2.40 -13.94
CA LEU A 100 -3.79 1.13 -14.16
C LEU A 100 -3.02 0.20 -15.14
N PRO A 101 -2.52 0.66 -16.30
CA PRO A 101 -1.66 -0.16 -17.15
C PRO A 101 -0.41 -0.68 -16.45
N VAL A 102 0.25 0.15 -15.63
CA VAL A 102 1.47 -0.22 -14.89
C VAL A 102 1.18 -1.31 -13.87
N LEU A 103 0.09 -1.17 -13.10
CA LEU A 103 -0.36 -2.20 -12.17
C LEU A 103 -0.70 -3.51 -12.90
N ALA A 104 -1.43 -3.42 -14.02
CA ALA A 104 -1.81 -4.58 -14.81
C ALA A 104 -0.58 -5.33 -15.36
N GLU A 105 0.45 -4.61 -15.79
CA GLU A 105 1.70 -5.21 -16.24
C GLU A 105 2.40 -5.98 -15.12
N VAL A 106 2.50 -5.40 -13.91
CA VAL A 106 3.09 -6.10 -12.76
C VAL A 106 2.34 -7.40 -12.48
N VAL A 107 1.00 -7.36 -12.44
CA VAL A 107 0.18 -8.55 -12.18
C VAL A 107 0.37 -9.59 -13.29
N ALA A 108 0.34 -9.17 -14.56
CA ALA A 108 0.48 -10.07 -15.70
C ALA A 108 1.86 -10.76 -15.69
N ARG A 109 2.93 -10.00 -15.47
CA ARG A 109 4.30 -10.53 -15.39
C ARG A 109 4.48 -11.45 -14.19
N TYR A 110 3.93 -11.07 -13.03
CA TYR A 110 4.00 -11.89 -11.84
C TYR A 110 3.27 -13.21 -12.07
N VAL A 111 2.03 -13.22 -12.57
CA VAL A 111 1.27 -14.47 -12.78
C VAL A 111 1.87 -15.35 -13.89
N ALA A 112 2.50 -14.75 -14.91
CA ALA A 112 3.12 -15.49 -16.01
C ALA A 112 4.52 -16.05 -15.69
N ARG A 113 5.04 -15.84 -14.47
CA ARG A 113 6.34 -16.38 -14.06
C ARG A 113 6.27 -17.90 -13.89
N GLU A 114 7.31 -18.59 -14.35
CA GLU A 114 7.50 -20.04 -14.12
C GLU A 114 8.08 -20.32 -12.73
#